data_AF-A0A847N1R0-F1
#
_entry.id   AF-A0A847N1R0-F1
#
_cell.length_a   1.000
_cell.length_b   1.000
_cell.length_c   1.000
_cell.angle_alpha   90.00
_cell.angle_beta   90.00
_cell.angle_gamma   90.00
#
_symmetry.space_group_name_H-M   'P 1'
#
loop_
_entity.id
_entity.type
_entity.pdbx_description
1 polymer ?
#
loop_
_entity_poly.entity_id
_entity_poly.type
_entity_poly.pdbx_seq_one_letter_code
_entity_poly.pdbx_strand_id
1 'polypeptide(L)'
;MQSEIATISAPLMLLGLLAGFFLCFYGYLIKTLLVSLRSVLSGSLVFVTLSLLLRDRAGLVAALGSEHALPSLWALVFPQQEYQAVLIHLLSFAFGGLLLFFLARRKGKILEMVVAIFTALSMALILFLLTLTLLPLKASLIISSVLGVIILSFCLARFESYMATESAIIGSLLVAYLLSRFWYLGFTLFFILASLLSFVGILNQMHMLKKRKEKKEAPHG
;
A
#
# COMPACT_ATOMS: atom_id res chain seq x y z
N MET A 1 1.66 -34.88 -17.56
CA MET A 1 2.31 -33.59 -17.23
C MET A 1 1.45 -32.67 -16.35
N GLN A 2 0.59 -33.19 -15.46
CA GLN A 2 -0.19 -32.39 -14.50
C GLN A 2 0.32 -32.50 -13.04
N SER A 3 1.23 -33.43 -12.76
CA SER A 3 1.74 -33.70 -11.41
C SER A 3 2.84 -32.74 -10.94
N GLU A 4 3.62 -32.15 -11.84
CA GLU A 4 4.75 -31.27 -11.46
C GLU A 4 4.34 -29.82 -11.17
N ILE A 5 3.26 -29.32 -11.80
CA ILE A 5 2.77 -27.96 -11.59
C ILE A 5 2.03 -27.86 -10.24
N ALA A 6 1.37 -28.94 -9.81
CA ALA A 6 0.70 -29.00 -8.51
C ALA A 6 1.69 -29.00 -7.32
N THR A 7 2.84 -29.66 -7.45
CA THR A 7 3.85 -29.77 -6.37
C THR A 7 4.62 -28.47 -6.11
N ILE A 8 4.78 -27.58 -7.08
CA ILE A 8 5.41 -26.25 -6.87
C ILE A 8 4.39 -25.24 -6.30
N SER A 9 3.10 -25.41 -6.62
CA SER A 9 2.03 -24.51 -6.17
C SER A 9 1.76 -24.59 -4.66
N ALA A 10 1.86 -25.79 -4.07
CA ALA A 10 1.61 -26.02 -2.64
C ALA A 10 2.64 -25.31 -1.71
N PRO A 11 3.97 -25.44 -1.90
CA PRO A 11 4.94 -24.73 -1.08
C PRO A 11 4.87 -23.21 -1.29
N LEU A 12 4.60 -22.74 -2.52
CA LEU A 12 4.40 -21.32 -2.79
C LEU A 12 3.18 -20.76 -2.04
N MET A 13 2.08 -21.51 -2.02
CA MET A 13 0.89 -21.16 -1.24
C MET A 13 1.17 -21.15 0.26
N LEU A 14 1.89 -22.16 0.77
CA LEU A 14 2.23 -22.27 2.19
C LEU A 14 3.11 -21.09 2.63
N LEU A 15 4.11 -20.73 1.83
CA LEU A 15 4.92 -19.53 2.03
C LEU A 15 4.06 -18.25 1.99
N GLY A 16 3.14 -18.14 1.03
CA GLY A 16 2.23 -17.01 0.92
C GLY A 16 1.28 -16.88 2.12
N LEU A 17 0.74 -17.99 2.62
CA LEU A 17 -0.10 -18.04 3.81
C LEU A 17 0.70 -17.67 5.05
N LEU A 18 1.90 -18.21 5.23
CA LEU A 18 2.80 -17.84 6.33
C LEU A 18 3.12 -16.34 6.29
N ALA A 19 3.46 -15.80 5.13
CA ALA A 19 3.71 -14.37 4.96
C ALA A 19 2.46 -13.55 5.29
N GLY A 20 1.28 -13.96 4.83
CA GLY A 20 0.01 -13.29 5.10
C GLY A 20 -0.38 -13.32 6.58
N PHE A 21 -0.27 -14.47 7.26
CA PHE A 21 -0.48 -14.59 8.70
C PHE A 21 0.53 -13.78 9.50
N PHE A 22 1.80 -13.79 9.08
CA PHE A 22 2.85 -13.00 9.72
C PHE A 22 2.59 -11.50 9.58
N LEU A 23 2.21 -11.03 8.39
CA LEU A 23 1.78 -9.64 8.18
C LEU A 23 0.53 -9.30 8.99
N CYS A 24 -0.43 -10.23 9.07
CA CYS A 24 -1.70 -10.03 9.76
C CYS A 24 -1.55 -9.91 11.28
N PHE A 25 -0.75 -10.76 11.91
CA PHE A 25 -0.64 -10.84 13.38
C PHE A 25 0.68 -10.31 13.94
N TYR A 26 1.76 -10.35 13.16
CA TYR A 26 3.13 -10.04 13.60
C TYR A 26 3.76 -8.87 12.85
N GLY A 27 3.00 -8.11 12.07
CA GLY A 27 3.50 -6.93 11.33
C GLY A 27 4.24 -5.91 12.22
N TYR A 28 3.86 -5.82 13.50
CA TYR A 28 4.54 -4.97 14.48
C TYR A 28 6.01 -5.35 14.75
N LEU A 29 6.42 -6.59 14.50
CA LEU A 29 7.81 -7.05 14.67
C LEU A 29 8.73 -6.50 13.57
N ILE A 30 8.24 -6.47 12.34
CA ILE A 30 8.98 -6.01 11.16
C ILE A 30 8.66 -4.55 10.77
N LYS A 31 8.08 -3.78 11.71
CA LYS A 31 7.63 -2.40 11.50
C LYS A 31 8.68 -1.54 10.79
N THR A 32 9.94 -1.59 11.20
CA THR A 32 11.02 -0.77 10.62
C THR A 32 11.25 -1.08 9.14
N LEU A 33 11.18 -2.37 8.76
CA LEU A 33 11.31 -2.81 7.38
C LEU A 33 10.08 -2.40 6.56
N LEU A 34 8.87 -2.61 7.10
CA LEU A 34 7.63 -2.24 6.43
C LEU A 34 7.54 -0.72 6.18
N VAL A 35 7.93 0.09 7.16
CA VAL A 35 7.99 1.55 7.01
C VAL A 35 9.00 1.94 5.93
N SER A 36 10.18 1.31 5.91
CA SER A 36 11.19 1.58 4.89
C SER A 36 10.70 1.20 3.50
N LEU A 37 10.18 -0.01 3.31
CA LEU A 37 9.68 -0.49 2.01
C LEU A 37 8.52 0.37 1.51
N ARG A 38 7.56 0.66 2.38
CA ARG A 38 6.42 1.53 2.06
C ARG A 38 6.89 2.93 1.71
N SER A 39 7.85 3.48 2.43
CA SER A 39 8.36 4.82 2.13
C SER A 39 8.94 4.91 0.71
N VAL A 40 9.63 3.87 0.25
CA VAL A 40 10.10 3.80 -1.15
C VAL A 40 8.91 3.88 -2.10
N LEU A 41 7.92 3.00 -1.94
CA LEU A 41 6.75 2.97 -2.82
C LEU A 41 5.96 4.28 -2.79
N SER A 42 5.69 4.82 -1.61
CA SER A 42 4.96 6.08 -1.43
C SER A 42 5.70 7.25 -2.08
N GLY A 43 7.00 7.36 -1.84
CA GLY A 43 7.83 8.41 -2.42
C GLY A 43 7.89 8.31 -3.95
N SER A 44 8.15 7.12 -4.47
CA SER A 44 8.18 6.86 -5.91
C SER A 44 6.85 7.18 -6.60
N LEU A 45 5.73 6.74 -6.03
CA LEU A 45 4.39 6.95 -6.60
C LEU A 45 4.03 8.44 -6.68
N VAL A 46 4.28 9.18 -5.59
CA VAL A 46 3.99 10.62 -5.54
C VAL A 46 4.88 11.40 -6.51
N PHE A 47 6.17 11.10 -6.58
CA PHE A 47 7.09 11.78 -7.48
C PHE A 47 6.83 11.47 -8.95
N VAL A 48 6.49 10.23 -9.30
CA VAL A 48 6.06 9.90 -10.67
C VAL A 48 4.80 10.69 -11.03
N THR A 49 3.80 10.72 -10.14
CA THR A 49 2.57 11.48 -10.35
C THR A 49 2.85 12.97 -10.54
N LEU A 50 3.75 13.54 -9.73
CA LEU A 50 4.18 14.92 -9.85
C LEU A 50 4.90 15.18 -11.19
N SER A 51 5.77 14.26 -11.60
CA SER A 51 6.48 14.38 -12.89
C SER A 51 5.53 14.38 -14.09
N LEU A 52 4.47 13.56 -14.05
CA LEU A 52 3.42 13.54 -15.07
C LEU A 52 2.62 14.84 -15.05
N LEU A 53 2.26 15.32 -13.85
CA LEU A 53 1.49 16.55 -13.68
C LEU A 53 2.24 17.81 -14.17
N LEU A 54 3.56 17.84 -14.01
CA LEU A 54 4.41 18.94 -14.45
C LEU A 54 4.73 18.88 -15.96
N ARG A 55 4.89 17.68 -16.53
CA ARG A 55 5.29 17.51 -17.93
C ARG A 55 4.11 17.43 -18.89
N ASP A 56 3.10 16.63 -18.58
CA ASP A 56 1.99 16.33 -19.48
C ASP A 56 0.66 16.31 -18.73
N ARG A 57 0.26 17.49 -18.25
CA ARG A 57 -1.02 17.68 -17.55
C ARG A 57 -2.22 17.30 -18.40
N ALA A 58 -2.19 17.63 -19.69
CA ALA A 58 -3.28 17.35 -20.61
C ALA A 58 -3.43 15.84 -20.87
N GLY A 59 -2.32 15.15 -21.14
CA GLY A 59 -2.29 13.71 -21.30
C GLY A 59 -2.70 12.97 -20.03
N LEU A 60 -2.30 13.44 -18.85
CA LEU A 60 -2.74 12.86 -17.57
C LEU A 60 -4.26 12.93 -17.38
N VAL A 61 -4.87 14.10 -17.63
CA VAL A 61 -6.33 14.27 -17.50
C VAL A 61 -7.08 13.42 -18.54
N ALA A 62 -6.58 13.35 -19.78
CA ALA A 62 -7.14 12.51 -20.82
C ALA A 62 -7.04 11.02 -20.48
N ALA A 63 -5.90 10.57 -19.95
CA ALA A 63 -5.68 9.20 -19.50
C ALA A 63 -6.60 8.82 -18.33
N LEU A 64 -6.83 9.73 -17.37
CA LEU A 64 -7.77 9.50 -16.26
C LEU A 64 -9.23 9.47 -16.70
N GLY A 65 -9.57 10.16 -17.78
CA GLY A 65 -10.92 10.17 -18.36
C GLY A 65 -11.19 9.06 -19.36
N SER A 66 -10.20 8.21 -19.70
CA SER A 66 -10.38 7.14 -20.68
C SER A 66 -11.12 5.94 -20.09
N GLU A 67 -11.78 5.14 -20.93
CA GLU A 67 -12.41 3.87 -20.53
C GLU A 67 -11.40 2.86 -19.95
N HIS A 68 -10.12 3.01 -20.32
CA HIS A 68 -9.02 2.16 -19.88
C HIS A 68 -7.92 2.99 -19.22
N ALA A 69 -8.27 3.64 -18.10
CA ALA A 69 -7.39 4.57 -17.43
C ALA A 69 -6.03 3.98 -17.02
N LEU A 70 -5.98 2.75 -16.52
CA LEU A 70 -4.72 2.12 -16.10
C LEU A 70 -3.76 1.88 -17.28
N PRO A 71 -4.16 1.23 -18.39
CA PRO A 71 -3.33 1.15 -19.59
C PRO A 71 -2.91 2.51 -20.16
N SER A 72 -3.81 3.50 -20.17
CA SER A 72 -3.50 4.85 -20.65
C SER A 72 -2.45 5.54 -19.78
N LEU A 73 -2.55 5.43 -18.45
CA LEU A 73 -1.55 5.94 -17.51
C LEU A 73 -0.20 5.23 -17.69
N TRP A 74 -0.21 3.92 -17.92
CA TRP A 74 1.01 3.15 -18.19
C TRP A 74 1.72 3.64 -19.46
N ALA A 75 0.96 3.87 -20.53
CA ALA A 75 1.49 4.41 -21.78
C ALA A 75 2.06 5.82 -21.62
N LEU A 76 1.51 6.62 -20.69
CA LEU A 76 2.03 7.96 -20.37
C LEU A 76 3.34 7.93 -19.59
N VAL A 77 3.50 6.95 -18.69
CA VAL A 77 4.75 6.75 -17.94
C VAL A 77 5.85 6.16 -18.83
N PHE A 78 5.47 5.30 -19.77
CA PHE A 78 6.39 4.62 -20.69
C PHE A 78 6.04 4.90 -22.16
N PRO A 79 6.19 6.15 -22.64
CA PRO A 79 5.94 6.47 -24.04
C PRO A 79 6.98 5.81 -24.93
N GLN A 80 6.52 5.14 -26.00
CA GLN A 80 7.41 4.36 -26.88
C GLN A 80 8.36 5.24 -27.72
N GLN A 81 8.02 6.51 -27.92
CA GLN A 81 8.75 7.40 -28.83
C GLN A 81 9.59 8.48 -28.11
N GLU A 82 9.45 8.61 -26.78
CA GLU A 82 10.13 9.67 -25.99
C GLU A 82 11.02 9.08 -24.88
N TYR A 83 12.24 8.67 -25.25
CA TYR A 83 13.23 8.16 -24.28
C TYR A 83 13.55 9.15 -23.15
N GLN A 84 13.54 10.45 -23.42
CA GLN A 84 13.76 11.48 -22.40
C GLN A 84 12.63 11.52 -21.36
N ALA A 85 11.39 11.27 -21.76
CA ALA A 85 10.25 11.18 -20.82
C ALA A 85 10.43 9.99 -19.88
N VAL A 86 10.72 8.81 -20.45
CA VAL A 86 10.96 7.58 -19.69
C VAL A 86 12.08 7.78 -18.66
N LEU A 87 13.20 8.38 -19.07
CA LEU A 87 14.32 8.67 -18.18
C LEU A 87 13.89 9.58 -17.02
N ILE A 88 13.13 10.64 -17.30
CA ILE A 88 12.64 11.56 -16.27
C ILE A 88 11.69 10.87 -15.29
N HIS A 89 10.78 10.01 -15.79
CA HIS A 89 9.87 9.26 -14.92
C HIS A 89 10.61 8.24 -14.05
N LEU A 90 11.61 7.53 -14.59
CA LEU A 90 12.45 6.60 -13.84
C LEU A 90 13.32 7.32 -12.80
N LEU A 91 13.91 8.46 -13.16
CA LEU A 91 14.66 9.29 -12.22
C LEU A 91 13.75 9.84 -11.11
N SER A 92 12.54 10.27 -11.45
CA SER A 92 11.54 10.72 -10.48
C SER A 92 11.13 9.59 -9.54
N PHE A 93 10.91 8.38 -10.08
CA PHE A 93 10.62 7.17 -9.31
C PHE A 93 11.76 6.85 -8.32
N ALA A 94 13.00 6.82 -8.81
CA ALA A 94 14.17 6.50 -8.00
C ALA A 94 14.44 7.57 -6.93
N PHE A 95 14.40 8.84 -7.32
CA PHE A 95 14.66 9.97 -6.43
C PHE A 95 13.59 10.07 -5.34
N GLY A 96 12.30 9.98 -5.70
CA GLY A 96 11.21 10.00 -4.73
C GLY A 96 11.30 8.86 -3.73
N GLY A 97 11.58 7.64 -4.21
CA GLY A 97 11.72 6.46 -3.36
C GLY A 97 12.92 6.54 -2.41
N LEU A 98 14.09 6.91 -2.92
CA LEU A 98 15.30 7.07 -2.11
C LEU A 98 15.16 8.20 -1.08
N LEU A 99 14.59 9.34 -1.49
CA LEU A 99 14.39 10.48 -0.61
C LEU A 99 13.51 10.11 0.58
N LEU A 100 12.34 9.48 0.35
CA LEU A 100 11.47 9.07 1.45
C LEU A 100 12.08 7.95 2.29
N PHE A 101 12.85 7.05 1.69
CA PHE A 101 13.60 6.01 2.40
C PHE A 101 14.61 6.57 3.39
N PHE A 102 15.40 7.57 2.98
CA PHE A 102 16.35 8.23 3.86
C PHE A 102 15.65 9.05 4.94
N LEU A 103 14.55 9.73 4.60
CA LEU A 103 13.73 10.48 5.56
C LEU A 103 13.13 9.56 6.63
N ALA A 104 12.59 8.40 6.24
CA ALA A 104 11.97 7.43 7.15
C ALA A 104 12.93 6.83 8.19
N ARG A 105 14.25 6.87 7.92
CA ARG A 105 15.28 6.38 8.84
C ARG A 105 15.80 7.44 9.80
N ARG A 106 15.56 8.72 9.52
CA ARG A 106 16.02 9.83 10.37
C ARG A 106 14.99 10.11 11.46
N LYS A 107 15.48 10.36 12.67
CA LYS A 107 14.63 10.74 13.81
C LYS A 107 14.34 12.24 13.75
N GLY A 108 13.07 12.61 13.68
CA GLY A 108 12.65 14.00 13.74
C GLY A 108 11.15 14.15 13.49
N LYS A 109 10.45 14.91 14.34
CA LYS A 109 8.99 15.09 14.25
C LYS A 109 8.53 15.59 12.87
N ILE A 110 9.28 16.53 12.28
CA ILE A 110 8.98 17.09 10.96
C ILE A 110 9.15 16.01 9.87
N LEU A 111 10.19 15.19 9.96
CA LEU A 111 10.47 14.13 8.99
C LEU A 111 9.40 13.03 9.07
N GLU A 112 8.96 12.68 10.29
CA GLU A 112 7.84 11.76 10.51
C GLU A 112 6.54 12.30 9.91
N MET A 113 6.24 13.59 10.06
CA MET A 113 5.08 14.23 9.42
C MET A 113 5.16 14.15 7.89
N VAL A 114 6.33 14.43 7.30
CA VAL A 114 6.51 14.33 5.84
C VAL A 114 6.25 12.90 5.36
N VAL A 115 6.83 11.89 6.03
CA VAL A 115 6.61 10.48 5.68
C VAL A 115 5.13 10.11 5.83
N ALA A 116 4.45 10.59 6.87
CA ALA A 116 3.03 10.36 7.08
C ALA A 116 2.16 10.97 5.97
N ILE A 117 2.45 12.20 5.55
CA ILE A 117 1.75 12.89 4.45
C ILE A 117 1.94 12.13 3.14
N PHE A 118 3.17 11.78 2.79
CA PHE A 118 3.47 11.04 1.56
C PHE A 118 2.82 9.65 1.57
N THR A 119 2.80 8.99 2.73
CA THR A 119 2.12 7.71 2.88
C THR A 119 0.62 7.86 2.64
N ALA A 120 -0.03 8.82 3.29
CA ALA A 120 -1.45 9.09 3.12
C ALA A 120 -1.81 9.44 1.67
N LEU A 121 -1.01 10.30 1.03
CA LEU A 121 -1.21 10.71 -0.36
C LEU A 121 -1.06 9.52 -1.31
N SER A 122 -0.03 8.68 -1.11
CA SER A 122 0.16 7.48 -1.92
C SER A 122 -0.98 6.49 -1.77
N MET A 123 -1.49 6.30 -0.55
CA MET A 123 -2.62 5.39 -0.29
C MET A 123 -3.91 5.93 -0.91
N ALA A 124 -4.14 7.24 -0.81
CA ALA A 124 -5.26 7.90 -1.47
C ALA A 124 -5.18 7.73 -3.00
N LEU A 125 -3.98 7.82 -3.59
CA LEU A 125 -3.78 7.58 -5.02
C LEU A 125 -4.05 6.12 -5.40
N ILE A 126 -3.59 5.16 -4.61
CA ILE A 126 -3.89 3.73 -4.83
C ILE A 126 -5.40 3.48 -4.78
N LEU A 127 -6.09 4.03 -3.77
CA LEU A 127 -7.54 3.91 -3.65
C LEU A 127 -8.28 4.62 -4.78
N PHE A 128 -7.78 5.77 -5.24
CA PHE A 128 -8.31 6.46 -6.41
C PHE A 128 -8.21 5.59 -7.67
N LEU A 129 -7.03 5.02 -7.94
CA LEU A 129 -6.83 4.14 -9.09
C LEU A 129 -7.68 2.87 -8.99
N LEU A 130 -7.83 2.31 -7.78
CA LEU A 130 -8.67 1.14 -7.54
C LEU A 130 -10.16 1.45 -7.72
N THR A 131 -10.63 2.62 -7.29
CA THR A 131 -12.04 3.02 -7.48
C THR A 131 -12.32 3.40 -8.92
N LEU A 132 -11.34 3.94 -9.64
CA LEU A 132 -11.47 4.29 -11.06
C LEU A 132 -11.71 3.08 -11.98
N THR A 133 -11.34 1.87 -11.56
CA THR A 133 -11.68 0.65 -12.33
C THR A 133 -13.14 0.24 -12.20
N LEU A 134 -13.87 0.78 -11.21
CA LEU A 134 -15.24 0.37 -10.85
C LEU A 134 -16.25 1.51 -11.01
N LEU A 135 -15.81 2.76 -10.85
CA LEU A 135 -16.64 3.94 -10.71
C LEU A 135 -16.18 5.06 -11.66
N PRO A 136 -17.09 5.94 -12.11
CA PRO A 136 -16.73 7.05 -12.98
C PRO A 136 -15.81 8.03 -12.26
N LEU A 137 -14.97 8.73 -13.04
CA LEU A 137 -13.91 9.63 -12.57
C LEU A 137 -14.34 10.55 -11.42
N LYS A 138 -15.49 11.23 -11.56
CA LYS A 138 -16.00 12.17 -10.54
C LYS A 138 -16.29 11.48 -9.20
N ALA A 139 -16.93 10.30 -9.22
CA ALA A 139 -17.25 9.55 -8.01
C ALA A 139 -15.98 9.02 -7.34
N SER A 140 -15.05 8.46 -8.13
CA SER A 140 -13.76 7.96 -7.65
C SER A 140 -12.95 9.06 -6.98
N LEU A 141 -12.95 10.28 -7.53
CA LEU A 141 -12.24 11.44 -6.97
C LEU A 141 -12.85 11.90 -5.64
N ILE A 142 -14.18 11.93 -5.53
CA ILE A 142 -14.86 12.29 -4.28
C ILE A 142 -14.55 11.25 -3.19
N ILE A 143 -14.75 9.97 -3.50
CA ILE A 143 -14.54 8.87 -2.55
C ILE A 143 -13.08 8.82 -2.09
N SER A 144 -12.12 8.92 -3.01
CA SER A 144 -10.70 8.89 -2.68
C SER A 144 -10.25 10.13 -1.90
N SER A 145 -10.85 11.30 -2.15
CA SER A 145 -10.56 12.53 -1.40
C SER A 145 -11.07 12.43 0.04
N VAL A 146 -12.29 11.96 0.25
CA VAL A 146 -12.87 11.77 1.59
C VAL A 146 -12.06 10.74 2.37
N LEU A 147 -11.77 9.58 1.77
CA LEU A 147 -10.91 8.56 2.37
C LEU A 147 -9.49 9.10 2.62
N GLY A 148 -8.96 9.91 1.71
CA GLY A 148 -7.65 10.54 1.84
C GLY A 148 -7.55 11.46 3.06
N VAL A 149 -8.58 12.27 3.33
CA VAL A 149 -8.64 13.12 4.54
C VAL A 149 -8.68 12.26 5.81
N ILE A 150 -9.45 11.16 5.81
CA ILE A 150 -9.53 10.23 6.95
C ILE A 150 -8.18 9.56 7.19
N ILE A 151 -7.56 9.03 6.13
CA ILE A 151 -6.25 8.38 6.18
C ILE A 151 -5.18 9.36 6.64
N LEU A 152 -5.16 10.58 6.10
CA LEU A 152 -4.21 11.61 6.49
C LEU A 152 -4.34 11.97 7.96
N SER A 153 -5.57 12.18 8.44
CA SER A 153 -5.86 12.48 9.84
C SER A 153 -5.37 11.35 10.76
N PHE A 154 -5.61 10.10 10.37
CA PHE A 154 -5.19 8.95 11.14
C PHE A 154 -3.66 8.73 11.11
N CYS A 155 -3.01 8.93 9.97
CA CYS A 155 -1.55 8.91 9.80
C CYS A 155 -0.87 9.97 10.67
N LEU A 156 -1.40 11.19 10.72
CA LEU A 156 -0.84 12.28 11.52
C LEU A 156 -1.07 12.08 13.02
N ALA A 157 -2.24 11.57 13.42
CA ALA A 157 -2.57 11.36 14.83
C ALA A 157 -1.84 10.14 15.43
N ARG A 158 -1.81 9.01 14.72
CA ARG A 158 -1.28 7.73 15.21
C ARG A 158 -0.66 6.89 14.10
N PHE A 159 0.45 7.37 13.53
CA PHE A 159 1.18 6.69 12.45
C PHE A 159 1.48 5.20 12.73
N GLU A 160 1.91 4.86 13.95
CA GLU A 160 2.20 3.46 14.30
C GLU A 160 0.96 2.56 14.29
N SER A 161 -0.18 3.07 14.74
CA SER A 161 -1.45 2.35 14.74
C SER A 161 -1.98 2.20 13.33
N TYR A 162 -1.89 3.24 12.50
CA TYR A 162 -2.22 3.17 11.08
C TYR A 162 -1.39 2.09 10.36
N MET A 163 -0.07 2.05 10.61
CA MET A 163 0.83 1.04 10.04
C MET A 163 0.41 -0.38 10.40
N ALA A 164 0.02 -0.60 11.65
CA ALA A 164 -0.46 -1.89 12.12
C ALA A 164 -1.78 -2.27 11.42
N THR A 165 -2.75 -1.36 11.40
CA THR A 165 -4.05 -1.56 10.75
C THR A 165 -3.89 -1.91 9.27
N GLU A 166 -3.08 -1.15 8.54
CA GLU A 166 -2.84 -1.39 7.11
C GLU A 166 -2.18 -2.76 6.89
N SER A 167 -1.18 -3.13 7.71
CA SER A 167 -0.52 -4.43 7.60
C SER A 167 -1.45 -5.60 7.91
N ALA A 168 -2.37 -5.42 8.87
CA ALA A 168 -3.39 -6.40 9.20
C ALA A 168 -4.37 -6.60 8.05
N ILE A 169 -4.83 -5.51 7.40
CA ILE A 169 -5.70 -5.57 6.23
C ILE A 169 -5.02 -6.23 5.03
N ILE A 170 -3.78 -5.85 4.73
CA ILE A 170 -3.03 -6.45 3.60
C ILE A 170 -2.77 -7.94 3.86
N GLY A 171 -2.36 -8.29 5.08
CA GLY A 171 -2.15 -9.67 5.49
C GLY A 171 -3.43 -10.50 5.40
N SER A 172 -4.55 -9.97 5.89
CA SER A 172 -5.85 -10.66 5.82
C SER A 172 -6.35 -10.84 4.39
N LEU A 173 -6.18 -9.82 3.53
CA LEU A 173 -6.52 -9.92 2.11
C LEU A 173 -5.66 -10.96 1.40
N LEU A 174 -4.36 -11.02 1.69
CA LEU A 174 -3.46 -12.02 1.11
C LEU A 174 -3.86 -13.45 1.52
N VAL A 175 -4.12 -13.67 2.82
CA VAL A 175 -4.57 -14.98 3.33
C VAL A 175 -5.92 -15.36 2.73
N ALA A 176 -6.88 -14.45 2.74
CA ALA A 176 -8.21 -14.70 2.18
C ALA A 176 -8.15 -14.99 0.68
N TYR A 177 -7.31 -14.27 -0.07
CA TYR A 177 -7.12 -14.48 -1.51
C TYR A 177 -6.51 -15.85 -1.80
N LEU A 178 -5.44 -16.23 -1.09
CA LEU A 178 -4.78 -17.52 -1.28
C LEU A 178 -5.71 -18.68 -0.93
N LEU A 179 -6.43 -18.59 0.19
CA LEU A 179 -7.41 -19.61 0.59
C LEU A 179 -8.54 -19.70 -0.43
N SER A 180 -9.03 -18.56 -0.92
CA SER A 180 -10.12 -18.55 -1.91
C SER A 180 -9.70 -19.14 -3.23
N ARG A 181 -8.44 -18.93 -3.65
CA ARG A 181 -7.90 -19.53 -4.86
C ARG A 181 -7.65 -21.03 -4.71
N PHE A 182 -7.21 -21.50 -3.54
CA PHE A 182 -6.91 -22.92 -3.32
C PHE A 182 -8.16 -23.76 -3.12
N TRP A 183 -9.12 -23.26 -2.34
CA TRP A 183 -10.37 -23.96 -2.03
C TRP A 183 -11.52 -23.58 -2.97
N TYR A 184 -11.26 -22.76 -3.99
CA TYR A 184 -12.28 -22.22 -4.91
C TYR A 184 -13.47 -21.59 -4.16
N LEU A 185 -13.18 -20.86 -3.07
CA LEU A 185 -14.22 -20.23 -2.25
C LEU A 185 -14.93 -19.15 -3.08
N GLY A 186 -16.26 -19.10 -2.94
CA GLY A 186 -17.07 -18.05 -3.55
C GLY A 186 -16.72 -16.66 -3.04
N PHE A 187 -17.07 -15.63 -3.82
CA PHE A 187 -16.79 -14.22 -3.54
C PHE A 187 -17.26 -13.78 -2.14
N THR A 188 -18.44 -14.23 -1.70
CA THR A 188 -18.98 -13.90 -0.37
C THR A 188 -18.10 -14.44 0.75
N LEU A 189 -17.61 -15.68 0.63
CA LEU A 189 -16.73 -16.30 1.62
C LEU A 189 -15.37 -15.61 1.68
N PHE A 190 -14.84 -15.16 0.53
CA PHE A 190 -13.63 -14.34 0.49
C PHE A 190 -13.77 -13.07 1.35
N PHE A 191 -14.86 -12.31 1.19
CA PHE A 191 -15.08 -11.08 1.95
C PHE A 191 -15.29 -11.33 3.45
N ILE A 192 -16.06 -12.36 3.80
CA ILE A 192 -16.28 -12.74 5.21
C ILE A 192 -14.93 -13.09 5.85
N LEU A 193 -14.14 -13.92 5.18
CA LEU A 193 -12.83 -14.37 5.67
C LEU A 193 -11.85 -13.20 5.80
N ALA A 194 -11.76 -12.34 4.78
CA ALA A 194 -10.92 -11.15 4.80
C ALA A 194 -11.31 -10.20 5.93
N SER A 195 -12.62 -9.97 6.14
CA SER A 195 -13.12 -9.09 7.19
C SER A 195 -12.85 -9.63 8.59
N LEU A 196 -13.11 -10.92 8.83
CA LEU A 196 -12.85 -11.56 10.12
C LEU A 196 -11.36 -11.54 10.46
N LEU A 197 -10.50 -11.96 9.51
CA LEU A 197 -9.05 -11.95 9.70
C LEU A 197 -8.53 -10.53 9.93
N SER A 198 -9.03 -9.55 9.17
CA SER A 198 -8.64 -8.15 9.34
C SER A 198 -9.00 -7.65 10.73
N PHE A 199 -10.23 -7.88 11.19
CA PHE A 199 -10.69 -7.43 12.50
C PHE A 199 -9.85 -8.03 13.64
N VAL A 200 -9.65 -9.35 13.63
CA VAL A 200 -8.84 -10.04 14.66
C VAL A 200 -7.37 -9.62 14.57
N GLY A 201 -6.83 -9.45 13.35
CA GLY A 201 -5.46 -8.97 13.12
C GLY A 201 -5.23 -7.57 13.67
N ILE A 202 -6.15 -6.64 13.40
CA ILE A 202 -6.10 -5.26 13.90
C ILE A 202 -6.09 -5.26 15.43
N LEU A 203 -7.03 -5.98 16.06
CA LEU A 203 -7.11 -6.07 17.53
C LEU A 203 -5.82 -6.62 18.14
N ASN A 204 -5.29 -7.72 17.58
CA ASN A 204 -4.06 -8.33 18.07
C ASN A 204 -2.86 -7.38 17.94
N GLN A 205 -2.68 -6.73 16.78
CA GLN A 205 -1.57 -5.82 16.58
C GLN A 205 -1.67 -4.58 17.46
N MET A 206 -2.86 -4.01 17.64
CA MET A 206 -3.07 -2.87 18.53
C MET A 206 -2.78 -3.24 20.00
N HIS A 207 -3.25 -4.41 20.45
CA HIS A 207 -2.96 -4.91 21.80
C HIS A 207 -1.46 -5.10 22.03
N MET A 208 -0.76 -5.74 21.08
CA MET A 208 0.68 -5.99 21.19
C MET A 208 1.51 -4.71 21.12
N LEU A 209 1.09 -3.72 20.33
CA LEU A 209 1.71 -2.39 20.32
C LEU A 209 1.58 -1.70 21.68
N LYS A 210 0.39 -1.74 22.29
CA LYS A 210 0.15 -1.16 23.62
C LYS A 210 1.03 -1.83 24.68
N LYS A 211 1.02 -3.17 24.73
CA LYS A 211 1.85 -3.97 25.66
C LYS A 211 3.35 -3.71 25.50
N ARG A 212 3.84 -3.47 24.27
CA ARG A 212 5.24 -3.11 24.02
C ARG A 212 5.62 -1.71 24.48
N LYS A 213 4.69 -0.75 24.41
CA LYS A 213 4.91 0.61 24.96
C LYS A 213 5.03 0.54 26.47
N GLU A 214 4.07 -0.13 27.12
CA GLU A 214 4.08 -0.36 28.57
C GLU A 214 5.37 -1.06 29.05
N LYS A 215 5.85 -2.08 28.33
CA LYS A 215 7.10 -2.78 28.68
C LYS A 215 8.37 -1.95 28.46
N LYS A 216 8.36 -0.96 27.56
CA LYS A 216 9.48 -0.02 27.37
C LYS A 216 9.46 1.13 28.37
N GLU A 217 8.28 1.47 28.87
CA GLU A 217 8.07 2.53 29.86
C GLU A 217 8.21 2.04 31.30
N ALA A 218 8.10 0.73 31.55
CA ALA A 218 8.55 0.13 32.80
C ALA A 218 10.08 0.23 32.88
N PRO A 219 10.65 1.14 33.71
CA PRO A 219 12.08 1.21 33.89
C PRO A 219 12.53 -0.06 34.62
N HIS A 220 13.79 -0.42 34.45
CA HIS A 220 14.49 -1.40 35.27
C HIS A 220 13.99 -1.35 36.73
N GLY A 221 13.27 -2.39 37.15
CA GLY A 221 13.22 -2.79 38.55
C GLY A 221 14.54 -3.44 38.93
#